data_AF-A0A7C2PV69-F1
#
_entry.id   AF-A0A7C2PV69-F1
#
_cell.length_a   1.000
_cell.length_b   1.000
_cell.length_c   1.000
_cell.angle_alpha   90.00
_cell.angle_beta   90.00
_cell.angle_gamma   90.00
#
_symmetry.space_group_name_H-M   'P 1'
#
loop_
_entity.id
_entity.type
_entity.pdbx_description
1 polymer ?
#
loop_
_entity_poly.entity_id
_entity_poly.type
_entity_poly.pdbx_seq_one_letter_code
_entity_poly.pdbx_strand_id
1 'polypeptide(L)'
;MALTSLVAAIAVLLAGYWPTRTLGGSDGVAGMTYGLGAALLAAFCGLIPIVHSLGRDAQARVAALYVAVAVRFVVAIATALVLVVGGAPGRVWLLLWTGIGYLVLLAVDTVGIVRQLNRVEAPRT
;
A
#
# COMPACT_ATOMS: atom_id res chain seq x y z
N MET A 1 0.85 -10.72 5.33
CA MET A 1 1.08 -9.35 4.83
C MET A 1 0.08 -8.96 3.76
N ALA A 2 -0.15 -9.74 2.69
CA ALA A 2 -1.20 -9.42 1.69
C ALA A 2 -2.61 -9.26 2.30
N LEU A 3 -3.02 -10.16 3.20
CA LEU A 3 -4.32 -10.10 3.88
C LEU A 3 -4.47 -8.84 4.76
N THR A 4 -3.42 -8.46 5.49
CA THR A 4 -3.43 -7.25 6.35
C THR A 4 -3.49 -5.97 5.53
N SER A 5 -2.79 -5.93 4.39
CA SER A 5 -2.85 -4.82 3.44
C SER A 5 -4.25 -4.68 2.82
N LEU A 6 -4.89 -5.80 2.48
CA LEU A 6 -6.25 -5.82 1.96
C LEU A 6 -7.27 -5.33 3.00
N VAL A 7 -7.20 -5.84 4.23
CA VAL A 7 -8.08 -5.41 5.33
C VAL A 7 -7.90 -3.92 5.63
N ALA A 8 -6.65 -3.42 5.64
CA ALA A 8 -6.38 -2.01 5.84
C ALA A 8 -6.97 -1.16 4.72
N ALA A 9 -6.81 -1.57 3.45
CA ALA A 9 -7.41 -0.85 2.32
C ALA A 9 -8.94 -0.81 2.39
N ILE A 10 -9.59 -1.92 2.78
CA ILE A 10 -11.05 -1.98 2.97
C ILE A 10 -11.48 -1.06 4.13
N ALA A 11 -10.77 -1.08 5.25
CA ALA A 11 -11.09 -0.21 6.39
C ALA A 11 -10.98 1.27 6.02
N VAL A 12 -9.93 1.64 5.29
CA VAL A 12 -9.72 3.00 4.77
C VAL A 12 -10.82 3.38 3.78
N LEU A 13 -11.21 2.47 2.89
CA LEU A 13 -12.31 2.67 1.95
C LEU A 13 -13.62 2.95 2.68
N LEU A 14 -13.97 2.12 3.68
CA LEU A 14 -15.20 2.27 4.45
C LEU A 14 -15.21 3.57 5.26
N ALA A 15 -14.10 3.92 5.90
CA ALA A 15 -13.98 5.17 6.65
C ALA A 15 -14.04 6.41 5.75
N GLY A 16 -13.47 6.31 4.55
CA GLY A 16 -13.38 7.40 3.57
C GLY A 16 -14.60 7.58 2.66
N TYR A 17 -15.45 6.56 2.55
CA TYR A 17 -16.52 6.52 1.54
C TYR A 17 -17.52 7.67 1.69
N TRP A 18 -18.06 7.85 2.89
CA TRP A 18 -19.06 8.88 3.16
C TRP A 18 -18.54 10.30 2.88
N PRO A 19 -17.42 10.76 3.48
CA PRO A 19 -16.91 12.11 3.25
C PRO A 19 -16.53 12.34 1.78
N THR A 20 -15.97 11.32 1.11
CA THR A 20 -15.62 11.42 -0.32
C THR A 20 -16.86 11.54 -1.19
N ARG A 21 -17.92 10.78 -0.89
CA ARG A 21 -19.19 10.85 -1.63
C ARG A 21 -19.88 12.21 -1.42
N THR A 22 -19.82 12.78 -0.22
CA THR A 22 -20.43 14.09 0.06
C THR A 22 -19.69 15.26 -0.58
N LEU A 23 -18.35 15.20 -0.67
CA LEU A 23 -17.53 16.31 -1.18
C LEU A 23 -17.24 16.20 -2.68
N GLY A 24 -17.02 14.98 -3.18
CA GLY A 24 -16.57 14.71 -4.55
C GLY A 24 -17.62 14.07 -5.45
N GLY A 25 -18.81 13.75 -4.94
CA GLY A 25 -19.86 13.08 -5.71
C GLY A 25 -19.43 11.72 -6.25
N SER A 26 -19.99 11.33 -7.41
CA SER A 26 -19.65 10.07 -8.10
C SER A 26 -18.19 10.01 -8.51
N ASP A 27 -17.64 11.13 -8.99
CA ASP A 27 -16.27 11.21 -9.50
C ASP A 27 -15.25 11.07 -8.36
N GLY A 28 -15.57 11.60 -7.19
CA GLY A 28 -14.75 11.42 -5.98
C GLY A 28 -14.67 9.95 -5.56
N VAL A 29 -15.80 9.24 -5.57
CA VAL A 29 -15.84 7.81 -5.23
C VAL A 29 -15.08 6.99 -6.27
N ALA A 30 -15.21 7.32 -7.56
CA ALA A 30 -14.44 6.67 -8.62
C ALA A 30 -12.93 6.90 -8.42
N GLY A 31 -12.52 8.15 -8.20
CA GLY A 31 -11.13 8.51 -7.90
C GLY A 31 -10.58 7.77 -6.68
N MET A 32 -11.34 7.69 -5.58
CA MET A 32 -10.98 6.91 -4.40
C MET A 32 -10.73 5.44 -4.72
N THR A 33 -11.64 4.83 -5.47
CA THR A 33 -11.55 3.41 -5.84
C THR A 33 -10.31 3.14 -6.68
N TYR A 34 -10.04 4.00 -7.67
CA TYR A 34 -8.83 3.90 -8.49
C TYR A 34 -7.55 4.13 -7.68
N GLY A 35 -7.54 5.12 -6.78
CA GLY A 35 -6.38 5.42 -5.96
C GLY A 35 -6.03 4.30 -4.96
N LEU A 36 -7.04 3.75 -4.28
CA LEU A 36 -6.85 2.60 -3.40
C LEU A 36 -6.46 1.34 -4.19
N GLY A 37 -7.02 1.15 -5.39
CA GLY A 37 -6.63 0.09 -6.31
C GLY A 37 -5.15 0.18 -6.71
N ALA A 38 -4.67 1.38 -7.04
CA ALA A 38 -3.26 1.63 -7.35
C ALA A 38 -2.33 1.33 -6.16
N ALA A 39 -2.72 1.77 -4.95
CA ALA A 39 -1.98 1.48 -3.73
C ALA A 39 -1.92 -0.03 -3.42
N LEU A 40 -3.02 -0.75 -3.63
CA LEU A 40 -3.07 -2.21 -3.49
C LEU A 40 -2.16 -2.91 -4.51
N LEU A 41 -2.22 -2.50 -5.79
CA LEU A 41 -1.37 -3.07 -6.84
C LEU A 41 0.12 -2.91 -6.49
N ALA A 42 0.51 -1.72 -6.04
CA ALA A 42 1.85 -1.47 -5.54
C ALA A 42 2.21 -2.39 -4.38
N ALA A 43 1.31 -2.55 -3.40
CA ALA A 43 1.50 -3.43 -2.26
C ALA A 43 1.81 -4.88 -2.68
N PHE A 44 1.07 -5.40 -3.67
CA PHE A 44 1.28 -6.73 -4.25
C PHE A 44 2.62 -6.84 -4.98
N CYS A 45 2.97 -5.87 -5.83
CA CYS A 45 4.27 -5.88 -6.52
C CYS A 45 5.45 -5.85 -5.54
N GLY A 46 5.33 -5.11 -4.44
CA GLY A 46 6.35 -5.09 -3.38
C GLY A 46 6.52 -6.42 -2.62
N LEU A 47 5.59 -7.38 -2.74
CA LEU A 47 5.79 -8.71 -2.14
C LEU A 47 6.79 -9.56 -2.94
N ILE A 48 7.00 -9.26 -4.23
CA ILE A 48 7.85 -10.07 -5.11
C ILE A 48 9.28 -10.19 -4.57
N PRO A 49 9.99 -9.08 -4.22
CA PRO A 49 11.34 -9.17 -3.67
C PRO A 49 11.39 -9.91 -2.33
N ILE A 50 10.37 -9.70 -1.47
CA ILE A 50 10.27 -10.33 -0.16
C ILE A 50 10.16 -11.85 -0.32
N VAL A 51 9.21 -12.31 -1.14
CA VAL A 51 9.00 -13.74 -1.40
C VAL A 51 10.25 -14.37 -2.02
N HIS A 52 10.92 -13.69 -2.95
CA HIS A 52 12.14 -14.20 -3.56
C HIS A 52 13.32 -14.28 -2.56
N SER A 53 13.30 -13.49 -1.49
CA SER A 53 14.32 -13.52 -0.43
C SER A 53 14.06 -14.55 0.67
N LEU A 54 12.89 -15.22 0.67
CA LEU A 54 12.59 -16.28 1.63
C LEU A 54 13.59 -17.42 1.48
N GLY A 55 14.22 -17.83 2.59
CA GLY A 55 15.26 -18.86 2.59
C GLY A 55 16.69 -18.35 2.34
N ARG A 56 16.88 -17.06 2.05
CA ARG A 56 18.21 -16.43 2.00
C ARG A 56 18.65 -15.91 3.37
N ASP A 57 19.92 -15.51 3.46
CA ASP A 57 20.55 -14.95 4.65
C ASP A 57 19.85 -13.68 5.16
N ALA A 58 20.06 -13.36 6.45
CA ALA A 58 19.45 -12.20 7.10
C ALA A 58 19.73 -10.88 6.36
N GLN A 59 20.95 -10.68 5.86
CA GLN A 59 21.33 -9.48 5.11
C GLN A 59 20.58 -9.37 3.78
N ALA A 60 20.37 -10.49 3.08
CA ALA A 60 19.61 -10.51 1.83
C ALA A 60 18.12 -10.19 2.05
N ARG A 61 17.55 -10.60 3.19
CA ARG A 61 16.17 -10.27 3.57
C ARG A 61 16.00 -8.78 3.85
N VAL A 62 16.94 -8.16 4.56
CA VAL A 62 16.93 -6.72 4.80
C VAL A 62 17.04 -5.94 3.50
N ALA A 63 17.95 -6.34 2.60
CA ALA A 63 18.06 -5.74 1.27
C ALA A 63 16.75 -5.88 0.47
N ALA A 64 16.11 -7.05 0.51
CA ALA A 64 14.85 -7.28 -0.17
C ALA A 64 13.69 -6.44 0.38
N LEU A 65 13.68 -6.12 1.69
CA LEU A 65 12.71 -5.19 2.28
C LEU A 65 12.88 -3.77 1.71
N TYR A 66 14.10 -3.26 1.60
CA TYR A 66 14.33 -1.95 0.99
C TYR A 66 13.92 -1.93 -0.49
N VAL A 67 14.25 -2.98 -1.24
CA VAL A 67 13.83 -3.13 -2.64
C VAL A 67 12.31 -3.18 -2.74
N ALA A 68 11.62 -3.90 -1.85
CA ALA A 68 10.17 -3.98 -1.82
C ALA A 68 9.51 -2.61 -1.60
N VAL A 69 10.06 -1.78 -0.71
CA VAL A 69 9.59 -0.40 -0.47
C VAL A 69 9.81 0.46 -1.72
N ALA A 70 10.99 0.37 -2.34
CA ALA A 70 11.28 1.11 -3.58
C ALA A 70 10.33 0.71 -4.73
N VAL A 71 10.12 -0.61 -4.92
CA VAL A 71 9.19 -1.14 -5.93
C VAL A 71 7.78 -0.63 -5.68
N ARG A 72 7.30 -0.65 -4.43
CA ARG A 72 5.98 -0.12 -4.07
C ARG A 72 5.84 1.35 -4.43
N PHE A 73 6.80 2.17 -4.06
CA PHE A 73 6.77 3.59 -4.35
C PHE A 73 6.71 3.86 -5.85
N VAL A 74 7.58 3.21 -6.63
CA VAL A 74 7.63 3.36 -8.08
C VAL A 74 6.33 2.88 -8.74
N VAL A 75 5.81 1.72 -8.35
CA VAL A 75 4.55 1.18 -8.90
C VAL A 75 3.37 2.09 -8.54
N ALA A 76 3.28 2.56 -7.29
CA ALA A 76 2.19 3.44 -6.87
C ALA A 76 2.18 4.74 -7.69
N ILE A 77 3.34 5.37 -7.87
CA ILE A 77 3.48 6.59 -8.68
C ILE A 77 3.18 6.30 -10.15
N ALA A 78 3.78 5.25 -10.73
CA ALA A 78 3.58 4.91 -12.13
C ALA A 78 2.11 4.62 -12.43
N THR A 79 1.43 3.83 -11.60
CA THR A 79 0.00 3.54 -11.77
C THR A 79 -0.85 4.80 -11.61
N ALA A 80 -0.57 5.64 -10.61
CA ALA A 80 -1.28 6.91 -10.43
C ALA A 80 -1.12 7.83 -11.65
N LEU A 81 0.11 7.98 -12.16
CA LEU A 81 0.39 8.78 -13.35
C LEU A 81 -0.31 8.24 -14.59
N VAL A 82 -0.27 6.92 -14.81
CA VAL A 82 -0.99 6.28 -15.93
C VAL A 82 -2.48 6.55 -15.86
N LEU A 83 -3.09 6.44 -14.67
CA LEU A 83 -4.51 6.71 -14.51
C LEU A 83 -4.86 8.19 -14.68
N VAL A 84 -4.02 9.10 -14.18
CA VAL A 84 -4.22 10.55 -14.34
C VAL A 84 -4.10 10.97 -15.81
N VAL A 85 -3.06 10.51 -16.51
CA VAL A 85 -2.83 10.79 -17.93
C VAL A 85 -3.90 10.11 -18.80
N GLY A 86 -4.31 8.90 -18.43
CA GLY A 86 -5.38 8.14 -19.09
C GLY A 86 -6.78 8.73 -18.90
N GLY A 87 -6.91 9.84 -18.17
CA GLY A 87 -8.18 10.56 -18.04
C GLY A 87 -9.14 9.97 -17.02
N ALA A 88 -8.63 9.25 -16.00
CA ALA A 88 -9.49 8.73 -14.93
C ALA A 88 -10.31 9.86 -14.25
N PRO A 89 -11.58 9.59 -13.91
CA PRO A 89 -12.44 10.56 -13.24
C PRO A 89 -11.92 10.89 -11.83
N GLY A 90 -12.20 12.10 -11.37
CA GLY A 90 -11.85 12.52 -10.01
C GLY A 90 -10.35 12.54 -9.72
N ARG A 91 -9.50 13.05 -10.63
CA ARG A 91 -8.03 13.04 -10.54
C ARG A 91 -7.47 13.49 -9.19
N VAL A 92 -8.04 14.55 -8.60
CA VAL A 92 -7.63 15.06 -7.28
C VAL A 92 -7.87 13.99 -6.20
N TRP A 93 -9.05 13.37 -6.20
CA TRP A 93 -9.41 12.29 -5.28
C TRP A 93 -8.58 11.04 -5.50
N LEU A 94 -8.26 10.71 -6.75
CA LEU A 94 -7.36 9.62 -7.09
C LEU A 94 -5.99 9.81 -6.46
N LEU A 95 -5.37 10.98 -6.66
CA LEU A 95 -4.05 11.27 -6.09
C LEU A 95 -4.08 11.28 -4.56
N LEU A 96 -5.09 11.92 -3.97
CA LEU A 96 -5.30 11.94 -2.52
C LEU A 96 -5.40 10.53 -1.93
N TRP A 97 -6.30 9.72 -2.47
CA TRP A 97 -6.54 8.37 -1.95
C TRP A 97 -5.42 7.39 -2.26
N THR A 98 -4.67 7.60 -3.35
CA THR A 98 -3.42 6.87 -3.59
C THR A 98 -2.40 7.18 -2.49
N GLY A 99 -2.22 8.47 -2.16
CA GLY A 99 -1.32 8.90 -1.09
C GLY A 99 -1.74 8.37 0.28
N ILE A 100 -3.01 8.50 0.64
CA ILE A 100 -3.56 7.98 1.91
C ILE A 100 -3.39 6.46 1.97
N GLY A 101 -3.77 5.74 0.91
CA GLY A 101 -3.62 4.29 0.84
C GLY A 101 -2.18 3.85 0.99
N TYR A 102 -1.24 4.55 0.33
CA TYR A 102 0.19 4.30 0.46
C TYR A 102 0.70 4.52 1.88
N LEU A 103 0.33 5.63 2.53
CA LEU A 103 0.72 5.92 3.91
C LEU A 103 0.21 4.87 4.90
N VAL A 104 -1.04 4.43 4.75
CA VAL A 104 -1.62 3.39 5.61
C VAL A 104 -0.91 2.06 5.41
N LEU A 105 -0.62 1.68 4.17
CA LEU A 105 0.14 0.47 3.87
C LEU A 105 1.55 0.53 4.47
N LEU A 106 2.21 1.67 4.35
CA LEU A 106 3.53 1.90 4.95
C LEU A 106 3.49 1.73 6.47
N ALA A 107 2.49 2.30 7.13
CA ALA A 107 2.30 2.14 8.58
C ALA A 107 2.05 0.68 8.98
N VAL A 108 1.24 -0.06 8.22
CA VAL A 108 0.97 -1.49 8.44
C VAL A 108 2.26 -2.31 8.31
N ASP A 109 3.09 -2.02 7.32
CA ASP A 109 4.37 -2.71 7.13
C ASP A 109 5.36 -2.39 8.26
N THR A 110 5.49 -1.12 8.65
CA THR A 110 6.35 -0.72 9.78
C THR A 110 5.94 -1.45 11.06
N VAL A 111 4.63 -1.46 11.39
CA VAL A 111 4.12 -2.18 12.56
C VAL A 111 4.35 -3.69 12.44
N GLY A 112 4.17 -4.25 11.24
CA GLY A 112 4.40 -5.67 10.96
C GLY A 112 5.85 -6.09 11.20
N ILE A 113 6.80 -5.29 10.71
CA ILE A 113 8.24 -5.52 10.86
C ILE A 113 8.65 -5.39 12.34
N VAL A 114 8.22 -4.33 13.03
CA VAL A 114 8.52 -4.12 14.46
C VAL A 114 8.00 -5.29 15.31
N ARG A 115 6.78 -5.76 15.05
CA ARG A 115 6.23 -6.92 15.75
C ARG A 115 7.01 -8.22 15.48
N GLN A 116 7.55 -8.39 14.29
CA GLN A 116 8.37 -9.55 13.95
C GLN A 116 9.72 -9.51 14.66
N LEU A 117 10.39 -8.35 14.69
CA LEU A 117 11.64 -8.14 15.44
C LEU A 117 11.46 -8.47 16.92
N ASN A 118 10.43 -7.92 17.57
CA ASN A 118 10.17 -8.17 18.99
C ASN A 118 9.89 -9.65 19.31
N ARG A 119 9.35 -10.42 18.36
CA ARG A 119 9.13 -11.87 18.54
C ARG A 119 10.40 -12.70 18.44
N VAL A 120 11.39 -12.23 17.69
CA VAL A 120 12.68 -12.90 17.55
C VAL A 120 13.57 -12.64 18.77
N GLU A 121 13.45 -11.44 19.37
CA GLU A 121 14.21 -11.04 20.55
C GLU A 121 13.64 -11.55 21.88
N ALA A 122 12.40 -12.04 21.91
CA ALA A 122 11.83 -12.63 23.12
C ALA A 122 12.67 -13.86 23.53
N PRO A 123 13.35 -13.85 24.69
CA PRO A 123 14.21 -14.94 25.11
C PRO A 123 13.39 -16.21 25.29
N ARG A 124 13.92 -17.33 24.79
CA ARG A 124 13.43 -18.67 25.15
C ARG A 124 13.75 -18.91 26.63
N THR A 125 12.90 -18.43 27.51
CA THR A 125 12.87 -18.83 28.93
C THR A 125 11.93 -20.01 29.08
#